data_AF-A0A9E5G071-F1
#
_entry.id   AF-A0A9E5G071-F1
#
_cell.length_a   1.000
_cell.length_b   1.000
_cell.length_c   1.000
_cell.angle_alpha   90.00
_cell.angle_beta   90.00
_cell.angle_gamma   90.00
#
_symmetry.space_group_name_H-M   'P 1'
#
loop_
_entity.id
_entity.type
_entity.pdbx_description
1 polymer ?
#
loop_
_entity_poly.entity_id
_entity_poly.type
_entity_poly.pdbx_seq_one_letter_code
_entity_poly.pdbx_strand_id
1 'polypeptide(L)'
;MKLGAVIVAAGMSSRMGAFKPMLQIGSISVAKRIISTLQQAGAELVVVVTGNQADLLEKHLAKTGAVFVRNENYESTQMFDSAKIGLEYIMDKCDRILFTPIDVPLFTAQTVSRLLELDADFAIPVCDGVEGHPLVLKTGIIDSILGYGGTEGLRGALDYSGAEKIRLEVADEGVLFDMDTPSDYAELVKRHNKQLFRPVMSLRLARENEFFGPEEARLLRLIGETSSVKTACSRLKLSYSKGWKTLQRISEGVGSPVVSSSQGGIYGGSTALTEKGEWLLERFSEFEAECRQFADESFEIHFSN
;
A
#
# COMPACT_ATOMS: atom_id res chain seq x y z
N MET A 1 9.39 3.48 -12.61
CA MET A 1 8.54 4.33 -11.77
C MET A 1 8.07 3.49 -10.60
N LYS A 2 8.36 3.88 -9.37
CA LYS A 2 7.91 3.19 -8.16
C LYS A 2 6.53 3.69 -7.76
N LEU A 3 5.56 2.79 -7.69
CA LEU A 3 4.18 3.10 -7.30
C LEU A 3 3.92 2.67 -5.86
N GLY A 4 3.51 3.63 -5.04
CA GLY A 4 3.07 3.40 -3.67
C GLY A 4 1.57 3.64 -3.51
N ALA A 5 1.00 3.18 -2.40
CA ALA A 5 -0.36 3.51 -2.02
C ALA A 5 -0.47 3.79 -0.52
N VAL A 6 -1.32 4.75 -0.15
CA VAL A 6 -1.68 5.08 1.21
C VAL A 6 -3.17 4.86 1.40
N ILE A 7 -3.51 4.04 2.39
CA ILE A 7 -4.88 3.78 2.82
C ILE A 7 -5.05 4.37 4.22
N VAL A 8 -5.96 5.32 4.38
CA VAL A 8 -6.28 5.88 5.71
C VAL A 8 -7.41 5.08 6.35
N ALA A 9 -7.09 4.36 7.43
CA ALA A 9 -8.00 3.48 8.15
C ALA A 9 -8.01 3.73 9.68
N ALA A 10 -7.56 4.91 10.12
CA ALA A 10 -7.40 5.24 11.54
C ALA A 10 -8.70 5.70 12.25
N GLY A 11 -9.78 5.95 11.51
CA GLY A 11 -11.01 6.53 12.04
C GLY A 11 -11.83 5.62 12.95
N MET A 12 -12.62 6.22 13.84
CA MET A 12 -13.41 5.50 14.87
C MET A 12 -14.65 4.75 14.34
N SER A 13 -15.03 4.91 13.07
CA SER A 13 -16.22 4.27 12.47
C SER A 13 -17.54 4.54 13.23
N SER A 14 -17.66 5.69 13.90
CA SER A 14 -18.70 5.99 14.89
C SER A 14 -20.13 6.06 14.34
N ARG A 15 -20.31 6.35 13.04
CA ARG A 15 -21.63 6.48 12.40
C ARG A 15 -22.29 5.14 12.06
N MET A 16 -21.50 4.14 11.67
CA MET A 16 -22.01 2.83 11.25
C MET A 16 -22.17 1.82 12.39
N GLY A 17 -21.61 2.11 13.58
CA GLY A 17 -21.62 1.16 14.71
C GLY A 17 -20.81 -0.12 14.48
N ALA A 18 -20.04 -0.20 13.40
CA ALA A 18 -19.23 -1.37 13.03
C ALA A 18 -17.83 -0.95 12.57
N PHE A 19 -16.83 -1.80 12.82
CA PHE A 19 -15.45 -1.54 12.43
C PHE A 19 -15.28 -1.75 10.91
N LYS A 20 -15.45 -0.67 10.14
CA LYS A 20 -15.47 -0.67 8.66
C LYS A 20 -14.34 -1.48 8.00
N PRO A 21 -13.06 -1.35 8.40
CA PRO A 21 -11.97 -2.03 7.70
C PRO A 21 -12.12 -3.57 7.67
N MET A 22 -12.84 -4.14 8.66
CA MET A 22 -13.04 -5.58 8.80
C MET A 22 -14.41 -6.08 8.30
N LEU A 23 -15.32 -5.17 7.92
CA LEU A 23 -16.61 -5.55 7.34
C LEU A 23 -16.39 -6.38 6.07
N GLN A 24 -17.21 -7.42 5.91
CA GLN A 24 -17.13 -8.30 4.75
C GLN A 24 -17.94 -7.70 3.60
N ILE A 25 -17.30 -7.64 2.44
CA ILE A 25 -17.98 -7.42 1.17
C ILE A 25 -17.70 -8.67 0.35
N GLY A 26 -18.71 -9.51 0.09
CA GLY A 26 -18.48 -10.85 -0.44
C GLY A 26 -17.71 -11.73 0.55
N SER A 27 -16.61 -12.37 0.11
CA SER A 27 -15.80 -13.30 0.91
C SER A 27 -14.57 -12.68 1.58
N ILE A 28 -14.30 -11.40 1.33
CA ILE A 28 -13.13 -10.70 1.87
C ILE A 28 -13.54 -9.40 2.56
N SER A 29 -12.72 -8.99 3.53
CA SER A 29 -12.91 -7.70 4.20
C SER A 29 -12.62 -6.52 3.28
N VAL A 30 -13.26 -5.39 3.54
CA VAL A 30 -13.01 -4.06 2.94
C VAL A 30 -11.52 -3.75 2.80
N ALA A 31 -10.74 -3.87 3.87
CA ALA A 31 -9.31 -3.55 3.81
C ALA A 31 -8.53 -4.47 2.85
N LYS A 32 -8.78 -5.79 2.92
CA LYS A 32 -8.17 -6.76 1.99
C LYS A 32 -8.53 -6.48 0.54
N ARG A 33 -9.76 -6.04 0.29
CA ARG A 33 -10.24 -5.67 -1.04
C ARG A 33 -9.43 -4.51 -1.62
N ILE A 34 -9.37 -3.39 -0.89
CA ILE A 34 -8.62 -2.20 -1.31
C ILE A 34 -7.14 -2.55 -1.56
N ILE A 35 -6.50 -3.26 -0.63
CA ILE A 35 -5.10 -3.68 -0.78
C ILE A 35 -4.91 -4.52 -2.04
N SER A 36 -5.81 -5.47 -2.29
CA SER A 36 -5.73 -6.35 -3.46
C SER A 36 -5.88 -5.57 -4.77
N THR A 37 -6.81 -4.60 -4.82
CA THR A 37 -7.01 -3.74 -6.01
C THR A 37 -5.80 -2.86 -6.28
N LEU A 38 -5.21 -2.25 -5.25
CA LEU A 38 -4.02 -1.40 -5.39
C LEU A 38 -2.79 -2.21 -5.82
N GLN A 39 -2.59 -3.40 -5.24
CA GLN A 39 -1.52 -4.31 -5.65
C GLN A 39 -1.70 -4.80 -7.09
N GLN A 40 -2.95 -5.08 -7.50
CA GLN A 40 -3.28 -5.42 -8.89
C GLN A 40 -2.96 -4.26 -9.85
N ALA A 41 -3.17 -3.02 -9.42
CA ALA A 41 -2.78 -1.83 -10.19
C ALA A 41 -1.27 -1.54 -10.18
N GLY A 42 -0.45 -2.42 -9.57
CA GLY A 42 1.01 -2.31 -9.57
C GLY A 42 1.61 -1.59 -8.36
N ALA A 43 0.82 -1.25 -7.32
CA ALA A 43 1.38 -0.66 -6.10
C ALA A 43 2.25 -1.68 -5.35
N GLU A 44 3.55 -1.42 -5.27
CA GLU A 44 4.53 -2.30 -4.62
C GLU A 44 4.58 -2.09 -3.11
N LEU A 45 4.33 -0.86 -2.66
CA LEU A 45 4.32 -0.47 -1.25
C LEU A 45 2.92 0.04 -0.90
N VAL A 46 2.15 -0.77 -0.17
CA VAL A 46 0.84 -0.38 0.34
C VAL A 46 0.97 -0.07 1.83
N VAL A 47 0.83 1.21 2.18
CA VAL A 47 0.87 1.72 3.55
C VAL A 47 -0.57 1.84 4.05
N VAL A 48 -0.86 1.20 5.17
CA VAL A 48 -2.15 1.31 5.86
C VAL A 48 -1.93 2.10 7.14
N VAL A 49 -2.54 3.28 7.22
CA VAL A 49 -2.54 4.09 8.43
C VAL A 49 -3.63 3.59 9.37
N THR A 50 -3.22 3.01 10.49
CA THR A 50 -4.11 2.40 11.50
C THR A 50 -4.28 3.33 12.70
N GLY A 51 -5.34 3.11 13.49
CA GLY A 51 -5.68 3.90 14.67
C GLY A 51 -6.54 3.07 15.60
N ASN A 52 -7.84 3.36 15.65
CA ASN A 52 -8.80 2.54 16.40
C ASN A 52 -8.69 1.05 16.02
N GLN A 53 -8.59 0.17 17.02
CA GLN A 53 -8.42 -1.28 16.86
C GLN A 53 -7.22 -1.69 15.97
N ALA A 54 -6.12 -0.92 15.98
CA ALA A 54 -4.92 -1.17 15.17
C ALA A 54 -4.40 -2.62 15.28
N ASP A 55 -4.22 -3.17 16.48
CA ASP A 55 -3.69 -4.53 16.65
C ASP A 55 -4.56 -5.60 15.97
N LEU A 56 -5.89 -5.44 16.03
CA LEU A 56 -6.82 -6.36 15.40
C LEU A 56 -6.73 -6.27 13.88
N LEU A 57 -6.73 -5.06 13.32
CA LEU A 57 -6.65 -4.82 11.88
C LEU A 57 -5.31 -5.29 11.30
N GLU A 58 -4.21 -4.95 11.95
CA GLU A 58 -2.86 -5.33 11.53
C GLU A 58 -2.68 -6.85 11.54
N LYS A 59 -3.20 -7.54 12.57
CA LYS A 59 -3.19 -9.00 12.64
C LYS A 59 -4.01 -9.63 11.51
N HIS A 60 -5.19 -9.08 11.20
CA HIS A 60 -6.05 -9.55 10.11
C HIS A 60 -5.40 -9.39 8.73
N LEU A 61 -4.59 -8.35 8.57
CA LEU A 61 -3.93 -7.97 7.31
C LEU A 61 -2.47 -8.44 7.20
N ALA A 62 -1.90 -9.10 8.20
CA ALA A 62 -0.48 -9.47 8.25
C ALA A 62 0.02 -10.23 6.99
N LYS A 63 -0.85 -11.03 6.35
CA LYS A 63 -0.50 -11.82 5.16
C LYS A 63 -0.67 -11.07 3.82
N THR A 64 -1.14 -9.83 3.85
CA THR A 64 -1.35 -9.03 2.63
C THR A 64 -0.07 -8.39 2.12
N GLY A 65 0.97 -8.30 2.96
CA GLY A 65 2.20 -7.60 2.63
C GLY A 65 2.14 -6.07 2.77
N ALA A 66 1.04 -5.52 3.30
CA ALA A 66 0.95 -4.11 3.64
C ALA A 66 1.90 -3.73 4.80
N VAL A 67 2.34 -2.47 4.79
CA VAL A 67 3.10 -1.85 5.88
C VAL A 67 2.14 -1.03 6.73
N PHE A 68 2.25 -1.16 8.06
CA PHE A 68 1.37 -0.46 8.99
C PHE A 68 2.09 0.72 9.64
N VAL A 69 1.43 1.87 9.65
CA VAL A 69 1.86 3.07 10.37
C VAL A 69 0.71 3.49 11.27
N ARG A 70 0.97 3.77 12.54
CA ARG A 70 -0.07 4.09 13.52
C ARG A 70 -0.21 5.59 13.69
N ASN A 71 -1.46 6.06 13.67
CA ASN A 71 -1.82 7.30 14.31
C ASN A 71 -2.19 7.00 15.78
N GLU A 72 -1.24 7.20 16.69
CA GLU A 72 -1.45 6.99 18.14
C GLU A 72 -2.44 8.01 18.74
N ASN A 73 -2.67 9.14 18.08
CA ASN A 73 -3.55 10.21 18.53
C ASN A 73 -4.92 10.20 17.81
N TYR A 74 -5.33 9.05 17.26
CA TYR A 74 -6.52 8.94 16.39
C TYR A 74 -7.82 9.46 17.03
N GLU A 75 -7.92 9.50 18.36
CA GLU A 75 -9.10 10.01 19.09
C GLU A 75 -9.20 11.54 19.09
N SER A 76 -8.06 12.23 19.04
CA SER A 76 -7.99 13.70 19.12
C SER A 76 -7.64 14.39 17.79
N THR A 77 -7.29 13.61 16.76
CA THR A 77 -6.89 14.12 15.44
C THR A 77 -7.98 13.93 14.38
N GLN A 78 -7.85 14.61 13.25
CA GLN A 78 -8.73 14.47 12.10
C GLN A 78 -8.20 13.43 11.10
N MET A 79 -9.03 13.10 10.10
CA MET A 79 -8.64 12.19 9.02
C MET A 79 -7.40 12.70 8.26
N PHE A 80 -7.28 14.02 8.09
CA PHE A 80 -6.14 14.61 7.37
C PHE A 80 -4.81 14.40 8.11
N ASP A 81 -4.78 14.41 9.43
CA ASP A 81 -3.57 14.08 10.19
C ASP A 81 -3.10 12.64 9.91
N SER A 82 -4.05 11.71 9.80
CA SER A 82 -3.76 10.33 9.42
C SER A 82 -3.26 10.23 7.97
N ALA A 83 -3.80 11.06 7.06
CA ALA A 83 -3.30 11.16 5.71
C ALA A 83 -1.84 11.65 5.68
N LYS A 84 -1.51 12.71 6.45
CA LYS A 84 -0.14 13.22 6.57
C LYS A 84 0.83 12.14 7.05
N ILE A 85 0.48 11.38 8.08
CA ILE A 85 1.31 10.28 8.59
C ILE A 85 1.64 9.26 7.49
N GLY A 86 0.66 8.88 6.67
CA GLY A 86 0.88 7.95 5.57
C GLY A 86 1.68 8.54 4.41
N LEU A 87 1.42 9.81 4.08
CA LEU A 87 2.13 10.52 3.00
C LEU A 87 3.58 10.82 3.36
N GLU A 88 3.84 11.30 4.58
CA GLU A 88 5.18 11.49 5.13
C GLU A 88 5.97 10.17 5.15
N TYR A 89 5.31 9.06 5.46
CA TYR A 89 5.96 7.76 5.40
C TYR A 89 6.41 7.39 3.98
N ILE A 90 5.62 7.69 2.95
CA ILE A 90 5.82 7.10 1.62
C ILE A 90 6.55 8.03 0.65
N MET A 91 6.64 9.33 0.93
CA MET A 91 7.11 10.36 -0.01
C MET A 91 8.54 10.15 -0.52
N ASP A 92 9.44 9.58 0.28
CA ASP A 92 10.84 9.31 -0.10
C ASP A 92 11.04 7.92 -0.75
N LYS A 93 9.96 7.15 -0.93
CA LYS A 93 10.00 5.73 -1.34
C LYS A 93 9.40 5.47 -2.72
N CYS A 94 8.55 6.37 -3.21
CA CYS A 94 7.79 6.18 -4.45
C CYS A 94 7.80 7.46 -5.29
N ASP A 95 7.56 7.32 -6.60
CA ASP A 95 7.45 8.45 -7.54
C ASP A 95 5.99 8.93 -7.67
N ARG A 96 5.05 7.98 -7.56
CA ARG A 96 3.61 8.18 -7.61
C ARG A 96 2.97 7.49 -6.41
N ILE A 97 1.95 8.12 -5.84
CA ILE A 97 1.26 7.67 -4.64
C ILE A 97 -0.23 7.61 -4.93
N LEU A 98 -0.82 6.42 -4.83
CA LEU A 98 -2.27 6.25 -4.76
C LEU A 98 -2.75 6.62 -3.36
N PHE A 99 -3.82 7.39 -3.25
CA PHE A 99 -4.40 7.73 -1.95
C PHE A 99 -5.89 7.41 -1.93
N THR A 100 -6.32 6.64 -0.92
CA THR A 100 -7.74 6.35 -0.71
C THR A 100 -8.08 6.24 0.77
N PRO A 101 -9.25 6.73 1.21
CA PRO A 101 -9.79 6.36 2.49
C PRO A 101 -10.30 4.91 2.48
N ILE A 102 -10.47 4.31 3.66
CA ILE A 102 -10.89 2.91 3.81
C ILE A 102 -12.37 2.65 3.44
N ASP A 103 -13.18 3.71 3.38
CA ASP A 103 -14.62 3.66 3.14
C ASP A 103 -15.01 3.63 1.65
N VAL A 104 -14.05 3.75 0.74
CA VAL A 104 -14.27 3.59 -0.71
C VAL A 104 -13.61 2.31 -1.26
N PRO A 105 -14.15 1.10 -0.95
CA PRO A 105 -13.53 -0.15 -1.34
C PRO A 105 -13.84 -0.67 -2.75
N LEU A 106 -14.69 0.00 -3.51
CA LEU A 106 -15.28 -0.58 -4.72
C LEU A 106 -14.72 -0.07 -6.05
N PHE A 107 -13.74 0.83 -6.06
CA PHE A 107 -13.04 1.23 -7.28
C PHE A 107 -12.31 0.06 -7.95
N THR A 108 -12.14 0.15 -9.27
CA THR A 108 -11.53 -0.91 -10.09
C THR A 108 -10.06 -0.70 -10.35
N ALA A 109 -9.31 -1.79 -10.57
CA ALA A 109 -7.90 -1.70 -10.96
C ALA A 109 -7.75 -0.99 -12.31
N GLN A 110 -8.71 -1.16 -13.23
CA GLN A 110 -8.75 -0.46 -14.52
C GLN A 110 -8.87 1.07 -14.35
N THR A 111 -9.71 1.54 -13.42
CA THR A 111 -9.78 2.98 -13.09
C THR A 111 -8.43 3.49 -12.61
N VAL A 112 -7.74 2.73 -11.76
CA VAL A 112 -6.40 3.10 -11.26
C VAL A 112 -5.38 3.15 -12.40
N SER A 113 -5.34 2.15 -13.28
CA SER A 113 -4.45 2.14 -14.45
C SER A 113 -4.66 3.37 -15.33
N ARG A 114 -5.91 3.72 -15.64
CA ARG A 114 -6.24 4.92 -16.43
C ARG A 114 -5.82 6.22 -15.74
N LEU A 115 -5.91 6.30 -14.41
CA LEU A 115 -5.41 7.47 -13.68
C LEU A 115 -3.87 7.57 -13.72
N LEU A 116 -3.16 6.44 -13.73
CA LEU A 116 -1.70 6.39 -13.77
C LEU A 116 -1.12 6.82 -15.12
N GLU A 117 -1.87 6.60 -16.21
CA GLU A 117 -1.54 7.07 -17.57
C GLU A 117 -1.52 8.59 -17.70
N LEU A 118 -2.21 9.30 -16.80
CA LEU A 118 -2.26 10.77 -16.82
C LEU A 118 -0.96 11.36 -16.29
N ASP A 119 -0.45 12.35 -17.02
CA ASP A 119 0.67 13.19 -16.59
C ASP A 119 0.15 14.47 -15.96
N ALA A 120 -0.04 14.45 -14.64
CA ALA A 120 -0.48 15.58 -13.82
C ALA A 120 0.17 15.51 -12.45
N ASP A 121 0.28 16.64 -11.76
CA ASP A 121 0.72 16.65 -10.36
C ASP A 121 -0.21 15.82 -9.48
N PHE A 122 -1.52 15.91 -9.72
CA PHE A 122 -2.46 14.91 -9.24
C PHE A 122 -3.65 14.69 -10.18
N ALA A 123 -4.18 13.47 -10.13
CA ALA A 123 -5.36 13.07 -10.86
C ALA A 123 -6.43 12.50 -9.92
N ILE A 124 -7.70 12.75 -10.26
CA ILE A 124 -8.88 12.28 -9.52
C ILE A 124 -9.89 11.65 -10.47
N PRO A 125 -10.51 10.50 -10.14
CA PRO A 125 -11.61 9.98 -10.92
C PRO A 125 -12.88 10.79 -10.66
N VAL A 126 -13.68 10.94 -11.70
CA VAL A 126 -14.99 11.59 -11.67
C VAL A 126 -16.00 10.62 -12.25
N CYS A 127 -17.08 10.37 -11.52
CA CYS A 127 -18.22 9.58 -11.99
C CYS A 127 -19.47 10.43 -11.82
N ASP A 128 -20.26 10.58 -12.88
CA ASP A 128 -21.47 11.40 -12.91
C ASP A 128 -21.27 12.84 -12.37
N GLY A 129 -20.12 13.44 -12.68
CA GLY A 129 -19.75 14.79 -12.25
C GLY A 129 -19.30 14.91 -10.78
N VAL A 130 -19.23 13.80 -10.04
CA VAL A 130 -18.77 13.75 -8.65
C VAL A 130 -17.34 13.23 -8.59
N GLU A 131 -16.47 13.95 -7.87
CA GLU A 131 -15.09 13.55 -7.60
C GLU A 131 -15.03 12.39 -6.60
N GLY A 132 -14.21 11.37 -6.89
CA GLY A 132 -14.09 10.15 -6.10
C GLY A 132 -12.67 9.72 -5.77
N HIS A 133 -12.50 8.44 -5.47
CA HIS A 133 -11.23 7.80 -5.08
C HIS A 133 -10.90 6.57 -5.95
N PRO A 134 -9.62 6.18 -6.08
CA PRO A 134 -8.45 6.75 -5.41
C PRO A 134 -7.90 7.99 -6.14
N LEU A 135 -7.17 8.83 -5.41
CA LEU A 135 -6.35 9.89 -6.01
C LEU A 135 -5.02 9.31 -6.48
N VAL A 136 -4.41 9.94 -7.47
CA VAL A 136 -3.01 9.71 -7.83
C VAL A 136 -2.25 11.00 -7.60
N LEU A 137 -1.20 10.96 -6.79
CA LEU A 137 -0.35 12.10 -6.43
C LEU A 137 1.07 11.87 -6.96
N LYS A 138 1.70 12.89 -7.56
CA LYS A 138 3.14 12.92 -7.73
C LYS A 138 3.81 13.20 -6.39
N THR A 139 4.98 12.62 -6.17
CA THR A 139 5.75 12.86 -4.93
C THR A 139 6.11 14.33 -4.72
N GLY A 140 6.33 15.09 -5.80
CA GLY A 140 6.73 16.49 -5.74
C GLY A 140 5.75 17.44 -5.03
N ILE A 141 4.48 17.05 -4.87
CA ILE A 141 3.48 17.88 -4.18
C ILE A 141 3.28 17.52 -2.71
N ILE A 142 3.89 16.43 -2.22
CA ILE A 142 3.64 15.92 -0.88
C ILE A 142 4.15 16.90 0.19
N ASP A 143 5.33 17.52 0.02
CA ASP A 143 5.85 18.52 0.96
C ASP A 143 4.86 19.68 1.17
N SER A 144 4.24 20.14 0.09
CA SER A 144 3.24 21.21 0.17
C SER A 144 1.97 20.76 0.90
N ILE A 145 1.54 19.51 0.70
CA ILE A 145 0.40 18.92 1.41
C ILE A 145 0.71 18.81 2.91
N LEU A 146 1.93 18.37 3.27
CA LEU A 146 2.36 18.25 4.66
C LEU A 146 2.43 19.62 5.35
N GLY A 147 2.87 20.65 4.63
CA GLY A 147 2.93 22.04 5.11
C GLY A 147 1.58 22.74 5.27
N TYR A 148 0.49 22.18 4.74
CA TYR A 148 -0.84 22.80 4.86
C TYR A 148 -1.38 22.73 6.29
N GLY A 149 -1.68 23.89 6.88
CA GLY A 149 -2.22 24.02 8.25
C GLY A 149 -3.70 24.41 8.33
N GLY A 150 -4.43 24.37 7.20
CA GLY A 150 -5.85 24.74 7.17
C GLY A 150 -6.80 23.60 7.58
N THR A 151 -8.10 23.89 7.57
CA THR A 151 -9.15 23.00 8.11
C THR A 151 -9.93 22.23 7.04
N GLU A 152 -9.63 22.43 5.76
CA GLU A 152 -10.35 21.80 4.65
C GLU A 152 -9.78 20.42 4.25
N GLY A 153 -8.95 19.84 5.13
CA GLY A 153 -8.38 18.51 4.98
C GLY A 153 -7.49 18.36 3.75
N LEU A 154 -7.44 17.15 3.18
CA LEU A 154 -6.60 16.86 2.01
C LEU A 154 -7.01 17.66 0.78
N ARG A 155 -8.31 17.93 0.61
CA ARG A 155 -8.81 18.77 -0.49
C ARG A 155 -8.22 20.17 -0.42
N GLY A 156 -8.31 20.82 0.74
CA GLY A 156 -7.70 22.13 0.96
C GLY A 156 -6.18 22.12 0.79
N ALA A 157 -5.52 21.02 1.18
CA ALA A 157 -4.08 20.87 1.01
C ALA A 157 -3.65 20.80 -0.46
N LEU A 158 -4.43 20.10 -1.29
CA LEU A 158 -4.22 20.00 -2.74
C LEU A 158 -4.50 21.32 -3.45
N ASP A 159 -5.55 22.04 -3.03
CA ASP A 159 -5.85 23.37 -3.56
C ASP A 159 -4.75 24.38 -3.15
N TYR A 160 -4.26 24.30 -1.91
CA TYR A 160 -3.17 25.12 -1.38
C TYR A 160 -1.84 24.89 -2.12
N SER A 161 -1.56 23.67 -2.57
CA SER A 161 -0.29 23.37 -3.25
C SER A 161 -0.17 24.00 -4.63
N GLY A 162 -1.26 24.52 -5.21
CA GLY A 162 -1.27 25.08 -6.57
C GLY A 162 -0.93 24.05 -7.65
N ALA A 163 -1.08 22.76 -7.32
CA ALA A 163 -0.70 21.64 -8.16
C ALA A 163 -1.66 21.48 -9.35
N GLU A 164 -1.15 21.06 -10.50
CA GLU A 164 -1.99 20.77 -11.65
C GLU A 164 -2.91 19.56 -11.37
N LYS A 165 -4.22 19.78 -11.50
CA LYS A 165 -5.26 18.77 -11.31
C LYS A 165 -5.83 18.31 -12.65
N ILE A 166 -5.79 17.00 -12.91
CA ILE A 166 -6.61 16.39 -13.98
C ILE A 166 -7.78 15.62 -13.38
N ARG A 167 -8.97 15.82 -13.97
CA ARG A 167 -10.18 15.04 -13.69
C ARG A 167 -10.34 13.97 -14.78
N LEU A 168 -10.48 12.73 -14.37
CA LEU A 168 -10.71 11.60 -15.28
C LEU A 168 -12.16 11.13 -15.19
N GLU A 169 -12.94 11.33 -16.25
CA GLU A 169 -14.28 10.75 -16.33
C GLU A 169 -14.21 9.22 -16.45
N VAL A 170 -14.93 8.55 -15.56
CA VAL A 170 -15.03 7.09 -15.47
C VAL A 170 -16.48 6.66 -15.26
N ALA A 171 -16.86 5.52 -15.83
CA ALA A 171 -18.15 4.85 -15.57
C ALA A 171 -18.14 4.02 -14.27
N ASP A 172 -17.04 4.08 -13.52
CA ASP A 172 -16.83 3.27 -12.34
C ASP A 172 -17.45 3.92 -11.11
N GLU A 173 -18.75 3.71 -10.90
CA GLU A 173 -19.47 4.11 -9.67
C GLU A 173 -18.78 3.69 -8.35
N GLY A 174 -17.91 2.68 -8.39
CA GLY A 174 -17.15 2.23 -7.22
C GLY A 174 -16.20 3.29 -6.65
N VAL A 175 -15.86 4.32 -7.44
CA VAL A 175 -15.04 5.46 -6.99
C VAL A 175 -15.77 6.40 -6.04
N LEU A 176 -17.10 6.33 -6.01
CA LEU A 176 -17.97 7.18 -5.17
C LEU A 176 -18.59 6.43 -4.00
N PHE A 177 -18.43 5.11 -3.96
CA PHE A 177 -19.07 4.28 -2.96
C PHE A 177 -18.59 4.67 -1.56
N ASP A 178 -19.52 5.10 -0.71
CA ASP A 178 -19.28 5.38 0.71
C ASP A 178 -20.01 4.35 1.56
N MET A 179 -19.28 3.70 2.44
CA MET A 179 -19.83 2.74 3.38
C MET A 179 -20.78 3.35 4.43
N ASP A 180 -20.73 4.65 4.71
CA ASP A 180 -21.55 5.29 5.75
C ASP A 180 -23.07 5.20 5.50
N THR A 181 -23.50 4.95 4.25
CA THR A 181 -24.91 4.82 3.90
C THR A 181 -25.29 3.37 3.60
N PRO A 182 -26.27 2.78 4.32
CA PRO A 182 -26.85 1.51 3.94
C PRO A 182 -27.57 1.66 2.61
N SER A 183 -26.93 1.23 1.53
CA SER A 183 -27.54 1.21 0.21
C SER A 183 -27.31 -0.16 -0.43
N ASP A 184 -28.24 -0.55 -1.30
CA ASP A 184 -28.27 -1.85 -1.94
C ASP A 184 -27.28 -1.90 -3.12
N TYR A 185 -26.00 -1.99 -2.77
CA TYR A 185 -24.89 -1.97 -3.72
C TYR A 185 -24.49 -3.38 -4.19
N ALA A 186 -25.42 -4.34 -4.13
CA ALA A 186 -25.15 -5.73 -4.49
C ALA A 186 -24.55 -5.88 -5.90
N GLU A 187 -25.01 -5.08 -6.86
CA GLU A 187 -24.49 -5.12 -8.23
C GLU A 187 -23.07 -4.52 -8.34
N LEU A 188 -22.74 -3.46 -7.58
CA LEU A 188 -21.37 -2.95 -7.50
C LEU A 188 -20.41 -3.97 -6.90
N VAL A 189 -20.83 -4.65 -5.83
CA VAL A 189 -20.06 -5.73 -5.22
C VAL A 189 -19.83 -6.87 -6.20
N LYS A 190 -20.86 -7.23 -6.98
CA LYS A 190 -20.77 -8.27 -8.01
C LYS A 190 -19.84 -7.87 -9.15
N ARG A 191 -19.95 -6.64 -9.68
CA ARG A 191 -19.04 -6.08 -10.70
C ARG A 191 -17.60 -6.10 -10.21
N HIS A 192 -17.37 -5.63 -9.00
CA HIS A 192 -16.06 -5.63 -8.38
C HIS A 192 -15.54 -7.05 -8.11
N ASN A 193 -16.38 -8.01 -7.74
CA ASN A 193 -15.92 -9.39 -7.58
C ASN A 193 -15.48 -10.04 -8.90
N LYS A 194 -16.03 -9.62 -10.04
CA LYS A 194 -15.59 -10.13 -11.35
C LYS A 194 -14.15 -9.74 -11.69
N GLN A 195 -13.72 -8.52 -11.35
CA GLN A 195 -12.31 -8.11 -11.59
C GLN A 195 -11.28 -8.83 -10.70
N LEU A 196 -11.74 -9.58 -9.68
CA LEU A 196 -10.86 -10.45 -8.89
C LEU A 196 -10.52 -11.76 -9.62
N PHE A 197 -11.13 -12.05 -10.77
CA PHE A 197 -10.73 -13.17 -11.62
C PHE A 197 -9.49 -12.78 -12.43
N ARG A 198 -8.32 -13.17 -11.91
CA ARG A 198 -7.00 -12.77 -12.42
C ARG A 198 -5.96 -13.81 -12.04
N PRO A 199 -4.77 -13.82 -12.68
CA PRO A 199 -3.69 -14.69 -12.23
C PRO A 199 -3.16 -14.18 -10.88
N VAL A 200 -2.79 -15.13 -10.02
CA VAL A 200 -2.10 -14.85 -8.75
C VAL A 200 -0.84 -15.69 -8.74
N MET A 201 0.32 -15.02 -8.75
CA MET A 201 1.62 -15.67 -8.70
C MET A 201 2.40 -15.27 -7.46
N SER A 202 3.17 -16.22 -6.93
CA SER A 202 4.11 -16.00 -5.84
C SER A 202 5.45 -16.60 -6.22
N LEU A 203 6.44 -15.75 -6.49
CA LEU A 203 7.77 -16.19 -6.90
C LEU A 203 8.69 -16.37 -5.70
N ARG A 204 9.52 -17.40 -5.71
CA ARG A 204 10.54 -17.64 -4.70
C ARG A 204 11.83 -18.12 -5.36
N LEU A 205 12.96 -17.69 -4.81
CA LEU A 205 14.29 -18.16 -5.18
C LEU A 205 14.71 -19.28 -4.22
N ALA A 206 15.29 -20.33 -4.80
CA ALA A 206 15.74 -21.50 -4.07
C ALA A 206 17.16 -21.92 -4.48
N ARG A 207 17.85 -22.56 -3.54
CA ARG A 207 19.00 -23.44 -3.80
C ARG A 207 18.53 -24.87 -3.51
N GLU A 208 19.12 -25.54 -2.52
CA GLU A 208 18.55 -26.76 -1.95
C GLU A 208 17.23 -26.48 -1.21
N ASN A 209 17.09 -25.29 -0.63
CA ASN A 209 15.89 -24.81 0.05
C ASN A 209 15.52 -23.40 -0.46
N GLU A 210 14.25 -23.01 -0.32
CA GLU A 210 13.79 -21.65 -0.56
C GLU A 210 14.49 -20.68 0.40
N PHE A 211 15.05 -19.59 -0.14
CA PHE A 211 15.79 -18.61 0.67
C PHE A 211 15.34 -17.17 0.47
N PHE A 212 14.64 -16.86 -0.63
CA PHE A 212 14.19 -15.51 -0.91
C PHE A 212 12.83 -15.49 -1.62
N GLY A 213 12.02 -14.50 -1.33
CA GLY A 213 10.66 -14.36 -1.83
C GLY A 213 10.05 -13.04 -1.35
N PRO A 214 8.72 -12.87 -1.49
CA PRO A 214 8.07 -11.60 -1.21
C PRO A 214 8.16 -11.18 0.27
N GLU A 215 8.19 -12.14 1.20
CA GLU A 215 8.32 -11.84 2.63
C GLU A 215 9.74 -11.40 3.00
N GLU A 216 10.75 -12.08 2.45
CA GLU A 216 12.16 -11.76 2.63
C GLU A 216 12.53 -10.41 2.01
N ALA A 217 12.00 -10.14 0.81
CA ALA A 217 12.17 -8.85 0.14
C ALA A 217 11.57 -7.70 0.97
N ARG A 218 10.37 -7.88 1.53
CA ARG A 218 9.77 -6.88 2.44
C ARG A 218 10.62 -6.62 3.68
N LEU A 219 11.19 -7.67 4.27
CA LEU A 219 12.06 -7.52 5.44
C LEU A 219 13.32 -6.71 5.10
N LEU A 220 14.03 -7.05 4.01
CA LEU A 220 15.22 -6.30 3.60
C LEU A 220 14.87 -4.85 3.26
N ARG A 221 13.79 -4.60 2.54
CA ARG A 221 13.33 -3.26 2.18
C ARG A 221 13.10 -2.40 3.43
N LEU A 222 12.36 -2.92 4.41
CA LEU A 222 12.13 -2.21 5.68
C LEU A 222 13.40 -2.02 6.52
N ILE A 223 14.38 -2.93 6.45
CA ILE A 223 15.67 -2.74 7.11
C ILE A 223 16.42 -1.57 6.46
N GLY A 224 16.47 -1.51 5.13
CA GLY A 224 17.04 -0.38 4.40
C GLY A 224 16.39 0.96 4.78
N GLU A 225 15.06 0.98 4.91
CA GLU A 225 14.31 2.19 5.30
C GLU A 225 14.49 2.59 6.76
N THR A 226 14.47 1.64 7.69
CA THR A 226 14.44 1.93 9.14
C THR A 226 15.83 1.98 9.77
N SER A 227 16.85 1.54 9.04
CA SER A 227 18.18 1.26 9.56
C SER A 227 18.17 0.35 10.82
N SER A 228 17.12 -0.48 11.00
CA SER A 228 16.87 -1.23 12.24
C SER A 228 16.08 -2.52 11.98
N VAL A 229 16.72 -3.67 12.22
CA VAL A 229 16.05 -4.99 12.16
C VAL A 229 14.87 -5.07 13.12
N LYS A 230 15.00 -4.47 14.31
CA LYS A 230 13.95 -4.48 15.34
C LYS A 230 12.71 -3.72 14.85
N THR A 231 12.90 -2.52 14.30
CA THR A 231 11.82 -1.68 13.78
C THR A 231 11.16 -2.34 12.58
N ALA A 232 11.95 -2.86 11.63
CA ALA A 232 11.46 -3.60 10.47
C ALA A 232 10.61 -4.82 10.87
N CYS A 233 11.10 -5.65 11.80
CA CYS A 233 10.35 -6.80 12.32
C CYS A 233 9.03 -6.37 12.99
N SER A 234 9.06 -5.30 13.79
CA SER A 234 7.86 -4.77 14.45
C SER A 234 6.79 -4.35 13.45
N ARG A 235 7.17 -3.63 12.38
CA ARG A 235 6.26 -3.20 11.30
C ARG A 235 5.66 -4.37 10.54
N LEU A 236 6.40 -5.48 10.39
CA LEU A 236 5.94 -6.72 9.75
C LEU A 236 5.21 -7.69 10.68
N LYS A 237 5.05 -7.37 11.98
CA LYS A 237 4.55 -8.31 13.00
C LYS A 237 5.37 -9.62 13.04
N LEU A 238 6.67 -9.51 12.79
CA LEU A 238 7.65 -10.59 12.86
C LEU A 238 8.38 -10.54 14.21
N SER A 239 8.69 -11.70 14.81
CA SER A 239 9.56 -11.70 15.98
C SER A 239 11.01 -11.34 15.59
N TYR A 240 11.71 -10.64 16.46
CA TYR A 240 13.10 -10.24 16.23
C TYR A 240 14.02 -11.43 15.91
N SER A 241 13.86 -12.54 16.64
CA SER A 241 14.64 -13.77 16.42
C SER A 241 14.34 -14.43 15.06
N LYS A 242 13.08 -14.40 14.60
CA LYS A 242 12.71 -14.91 13.28
C LYS A 242 13.28 -14.00 12.19
N GLY A 243 13.31 -12.69 12.40
CA GLY A 243 14.00 -11.74 11.52
C GLY A 243 15.45 -12.12 11.25
N TRP A 244 16.25 -12.32 12.30
CA TRP A 244 17.66 -12.72 12.14
C TRP A 244 17.85 -14.07 11.46
N LYS A 245 17.04 -15.08 11.81
CA LYS A 245 17.07 -16.38 11.11
C LYS A 245 16.78 -16.24 9.62
N THR A 246 15.83 -15.37 9.26
CA THR A 246 15.55 -15.04 7.87
C THR A 246 16.76 -14.41 7.20
N LEU A 247 17.38 -13.39 7.80
CA LEU A 247 18.56 -12.71 7.23
C LEU A 247 19.76 -13.66 7.01
N GLN A 248 19.98 -14.58 7.94
CA GLN A 248 21.02 -15.60 7.82
C GLN A 248 20.73 -16.52 6.62
N ARG A 249 19.50 -17.05 6.51
CA ARG A 249 19.10 -17.90 5.38
C ARG A 249 19.24 -17.20 4.04
N ILE A 250 18.88 -15.91 3.97
CA ILE A 250 19.07 -15.12 2.75
C ILE A 250 20.56 -15.02 2.41
N SER A 251 21.41 -14.70 3.40
CA SER A 251 22.85 -14.54 3.20
C SER A 251 23.50 -15.85 2.72
N GLU A 252 23.10 -16.99 3.28
CA GLU A 252 23.56 -18.32 2.86
C GLU A 252 23.13 -18.64 1.42
N GLY A 253 21.86 -18.38 1.06
CA GLY A 253 21.36 -18.66 -0.30
C GLY A 253 22.01 -17.81 -1.39
N VAL A 254 22.38 -16.57 -1.04
CA VAL A 254 23.08 -15.61 -1.93
C VAL A 254 24.60 -15.81 -1.93
N GLY A 255 25.15 -16.41 -0.87
CA GLY A 255 26.58 -16.63 -0.67
C GLY A 255 27.34 -15.41 -0.14
N SER A 256 26.65 -14.42 0.45
CA SER A 256 27.25 -13.20 1.00
C SER A 256 26.30 -12.52 2.00
N PRO A 257 26.80 -11.81 3.04
CA PRO A 257 25.95 -11.05 3.94
C PRO A 257 25.07 -10.04 3.19
N VAL A 258 23.76 -10.04 3.48
CA VAL A 258 22.80 -9.07 2.90
C VAL A 258 22.56 -7.83 3.77
N VAL A 259 23.03 -7.87 5.02
CA VAL A 259 23.00 -6.73 5.94
C VAL A 259 24.36 -6.53 6.58
N SER A 260 24.70 -5.28 6.91
CA SER A 260 25.83 -4.92 7.74
C SER A 260 25.34 -4.18 8.98
N SER A 261 25.93 -4.45 10.13
CA SER A 261 25.55 -3.81 11.40
C SER A 261 26.75 -3.09 12.01
N SER A 262 26.57 -1.83 12.39
CA SER A 262 27.54 -1.08 13.19
C SER A 262 27.17 -1.17 14.67
N GLN A 263 28.16 -1.42 15.54
CA GLN A 263 27.94 -1.30 16.99
C GLN A 263 27.81 0.18 17.35
N GLY A 264 26.60 0.58 17.77
CA GLY A 264 26.31 1.94 18.24
C GLY A 264 26.05 1.93 19.74
N GLY A 265 26.71 2.84 20.46
CA GLY A 265 26.56 3.08 21.90
C GLY A 265 25.17 3.61 22.28
N ILE A 266 25.09 4.75 22.95
CA ILE A 266 23.88 5.25 23.66
C ILE A 266 22.62 5.39 22.76
N TYR A 267 22.78 5.46 21.43
CA TYR A 267 21.70 5.56 20.44
C TYR A 267 21.32 4.24 19.73
N GLY A 268 21.96 3.12 20.09
CA GLY A 268 21.73 1.80 19.49
C GLY A 268 22.52 1.55 18.20
N GLY A 269 22.76 0.27 17.87
CA GLY A 269 23.43 -0.13 16.63
C GLY A 269 22.54 0.09 15.40
N SER A 270 23.15 0.56 14.31
CA SER A 270 22.47 0.75 13.02
C SER A 270 22.70 -0.47 12.13
N THR A 271 21.69 -0.85 11.35
CA THR A 271 21.78 -1.92 10.35
C THR A 271 21.45 -1.37 8.97
N ALA A 272 22.35 -1.54 8.02
CA ALA A 272 22.14 -1.16 6.62
C ALA A 272 22.14 -2.41 5.73
N LEU A 273 21.53 -2.31 4.54
CA LEU A 273 21.72 -3.32 3.51
C LEU A 273 23.17 -3.27 3.01
N THR A 274 23.72 -4.42 2.66
CA THR A 274 24.96 -4.46 1.86
C THR A 274 24.63 -4.21 0.39
N GLU A 275 25.65 -3.91 -0.42
CA GLU A 275 25.51 -3.87 -1.88
C GLU A 275 24.85 -5.14 -2.43
N LYS A 276 25.15 -6.30 -1.83
CA LYS A 276 24.54 -7.56 -2.24
C LYS A 276 23.06 -7.68 -1.83
N GLY A 277 22.69 -7.13 -0.67
CA GLY A 277 21.30 -7.05 -0.22
C GLY A 277 20.45 -6.13 -1.11
N GLU A 278 21.00 -4.97 -1.49
CA GLU A 278 20.36 -4.05 -2.43
C GLU A 278 20.21 -4.66 -3.82
N TRP A 279 21.29 -5.24 -4.36
CA TRP A 279 21.27 -5.96 -5.63
C TRP A 279 20.21 -7.06 -5.67
N LEU A 280 20.08 -7.85 -4.60
CA LEU A 280 19.11 -8.94 -4.54
C LEU A 280 17.68 -8.41 -4.59
N LEU A 281 17.39 -7.33 -3.85
CA LEU A 281 16.09 -6.69 -3.85
C LEU A 281 15.72 -6.14 -5.23
N GLU A 282 16.65 -5.42 -5.85
CA GLU A 282 16.45 -4.82 -7.16
C GLU A 282 16.16 -5.90 -8.22
N ARG A 283 17.03 -6.91 -8.33
CA ARG A 283 16.88 -7.98 -9.33
C ARG A 283 15.63 -8.82 -9.10
N PHE A 284 15.27 -9.09 -7.84
CA PHE A 284 14.04 -9.82 -7.54
C PHE A 284 12.79 -9.02 -7.92
N SER A 285 12.80 -7.69 -7.69
CA SER A 285 11.69 -6.81 -8.05
C SER A 285 11.48 -6.74 -9.56
N GLU A 286 12.57 -6.61 -10.33
CA GLU A 286 12.53 -6.63 -11.79
C GLU A 286 12.00 -7.97 -12.32
N PHE A 287 12.56 -9.07 -11.83
CA PHE A 287 12.12 -10.41 -12.22
C PHE A 287 10.65 -10.68 -11.89
N GLU A 288 10.17 -10.20 -10.73
CA GLU A 288 8.77 -10.32 -10.36
C GLU A 288 7.85 -9.52 -11.28
N ALA A 289 8.25 -8.31 -11.66
CA ALA A 289 7.49 -7.47 -12.59
C ALA A 289 7.37 -8.13 -13.98
N GLU A 290 8.48 -8.65 -14.52
CA GLU A 290 8.51 -9.34 -15.82
C GLU A 290 7.62 -10.58 -15.82
N CYS A 291 7.73 -11.43 -14.78
CA CYS A 291 6.90 -12.62 -14.66
C CYS A 291 5.41 -12.29 -14.52
N ARG A 292 5.07 -11.23 -13.78
CA ARG A 292 3.68 -10.78 -13.61
C ARG A 292 3.09 -10.33 -14.93
N GLN A 293 3.82 -9.50 -15.69
CA GLN A 293 3.39 -9.06 -17.02
C GLN A 293 3.13 -10.27 -17.94
N PHE A 294 4.06 -11.22 -17.99
CA PHE A 294 3.89 -12.43 -18.79
C PHE A 294 2.66 -13.24 -18.36
N ALA A 295 2.42 -13.35 -17.05
CA ALA A 295 1.28 -14.08 -16.51
C ALA A 295 -0.06 -13.40 -16.84
N ASP A 296 -0.11 -12.07 -16.76
CA ASP A 296 -1.30 -11.30 -17.12
C ASP A 296 -1.62 -11.47 -18.62
N GLU A 297 -0.61 -11.33 -19.50
CA GLU A 297 -0.76 -11.56 -20.94
C GLU A 297 -1.21 -13.00 -21.26
N SER A 298 -0.60 -13.99 -20.61
CA SER A 298 -0.97 -15.39 -20.78
C SER A 298 -2.38 -15.69 -20.25
N PHE A 299 -2.78 -15.08 -19.15
CA PHE A 299 -4.10 -15.25 -18.58
C PHE A 299 -5.19 -14.75 -19.54
N GLU A 300 -5.01 -13.57 -20.13
CA GLU A 300 -5.96 -13.03 -21.12
C GLU A 300 -6.15 -13.97 -22.31
N ILE A 301 -5.07 -14.56 -22.83
CA ILE A 301 -5.13 -15.53 -23.94
C ILE A 301 -5.98 -16.76 -23.59
N HIS A 302 -5.92 -17.23 -22.34
CA HIS A 302 -6.54 -18.48 -21.92
C HIS A 302 -7.91 -18.33 -21.28
N PHE A 303 -8.23 -17.16 -20.72
CA PHE A 303 -9.39 -16.97 -19.86
C PHE A 303 -10.29 -15.79 -20.25
N SER A 304 -9.95 -15.02 -21.28
CA SER A 304 -10.81 -13.96 -21.83
C SER A 304 -11.75 -14.53 -22.87
N ASN A 305 -12.88 -15.07 -22.41
CA ASN A 305 -14.04 -15.42 -23.23
C ASN A 305 -14.98 -14.21 -23.41
#